data_AF-A0A5K3FGR1-F1
#
_entry.id   AF-A0A5K3FGR1-F1
#
_cell.length_a   1.000
_cell.length_b   1.000
_cell.length_c   1.000
_cell.angle_alpha   90.00
_cell.angle_beta   90.00
_cell.angle_gamma   90.00
#
_symmetry.space_group_name_H-M   'P 1'
#
loop_
_entity.id
_entity.type
_entity.pdbx_description
1 polymer ?
#
loop_
_entity_poly.entity_id
_entity_poly.type
_entity_poly.pdbx_seq_one_letter_code
_entity_poly.pdbx_strand_id
1 'polypeptide(L)' 'MLPTPMKFHYVFNLRDLSCIWRGITFASSEVFKTRELLILLWKNEVTRVLSDKMTNAKDKAWFVQRLELQAVD' A
#
# COMPACT_ATOMS: atom_id res chain seq x y z
N MET A 1 -6.32 -10.37 -5.06
CA MET A 1 -5.93 -11.25 -6.19
C MET A 1 -5.65 -12.61 -5.60
N LEU A 2 -6.27 -13.66 -6.13
CA LEU A 2 -5.95 -15.02 -5.72
C LEU A 2 -4.59 -15.41 -6.34
N PRO A 3 -3.69 -16.05 -5.61
CA PRO A 3 -2.45 -16.58 -6.19
C PRO A 3 -2.83 -17.58 -7.27
N THR A 4 -2.44 -17.29 -8.51
CA THR A 4 -2.55 -18.23 -9.63
C THR A 4 -1.16 -18.82 -9.89
N PRO A 5 -1.05 -20.00 -10.55
CA PRO A 5 0.25 -20.58 -10.90
C PRO A 5 1.16 -19.63 -11.67
N MET A 6 0.59 -18.68 -12.40
CA MET A 6 1.29 -17.63 -13.16
C MET A 6 1.71 -16.41 -12.30
N LYS A 7 1.13 -16.24 -11.10
CA LYS A 7 1.37 -15.13 -10.16
C LYS A 7 1.59 -15.65 -8.74
N PHE A 8 2.38 -16.70 -8.59
CA PHE A 8 2.66 -17.33 -7.29
C PHE A 8 3.37 -16.40 -6.31
N HIS A 9 4.07 -15.37 -6.79
CA HIS A 9 4.75 -14.34 -6.00
C HIS A 9 3.81 -13.29 -5.39
N TYR A 10 2.52 -13.27 -5.77
CA TYR A 10 1.52 -12.35 -5.21
C TYR A 10 0.97 -12.86 -3.87
N VAL A 11 1.87 -13.26 -2.97
CA VAL A 11 1.51 -13.66 -1.59
C VAL A 11 1.56 -12.43 -0.70
N PHE A 12 0.38 -12.06 -0.20
CA PHE A 12 0.22 -11.01 0.81
C PHE A 12 0.03 -11.67 2.17
N ASN A 13 0.86 -11.29 3.14
CA ASN A 13 0.81 -11.85 4.49
C ASN A 13 0.81 -10.73 5.54
N LEU A 14 0.69 -11.10 6.82
CA LEU A 14 0.68 -10.13 7.92
C LEU A 14 2.01 -9.38 8.09
N ARG A 15 3.13 -9.91 7.58
CA ARG A 15 4.42 -9.20 7.61
C ARG A 15 4.37 -7.93 6.77
N ASP A 16 3.63 -7.95 5.66
CA ASP A 16 3.45 -6.77 4.81
C ASP A 16 2.73 -5.65 5.55
N LEU A 17 1.69 -6.02 6.31
CA LEU A 17 0.97 -5.09 7.18
C LEU A 17 1.90 -4.51 8.27
N SER A 18 2.73 -5.34 8.90
CA SER A 18 3.72 -4.87 9.87
C SER A 18 4.75 -3.92 9.25
N CYS A 19 5.16 -4.13 7.99
CA CYS A 19 6.06 -3.23 7.28
C CYS A 19 5.43 -1.87 6.97
N ILE A 20 4.16 -1.85 6.57
CA ILE A 20 3.39 -0.61 6.34
C ILE A 20 3.27 0.16 7.66
N TRP A 21 2.87 -0.52 8.73
CA TRP A 21 2.71 0.11 10.04
C TRP A 21 4.02 0.67 10.59
N ARG A 22 5.10 -0.08 10.43
CA ARG A 22 6.44 0.38 10.76
C ARG A 22 6.78 1.66 10.00
N GLY A 23 6.58 1.70 8.67
CA GLY A 23 6.81 2.89 7.85
C GLY A 23 6.06 4.12 8.35
N ILE A 24 4.79 3.94 8.74
CA ILE A 24 3.96 5.02 9.31
C ILE A 24 4.52 5.50 10.65
N THR A 25 4.91 4.59 11.56
CA THR A 25 5.44 4.96 12.89
C THR A 25 6.84 5.57 12.85
N PHE A 26 7.62 5.32 11.80
CA PHE A 26 8.92 5.96 11.59
C PHE A 26 8.79 7.42 11.11
N ALA A 27 7.60 7.81 10.65
CA ALA A 27 7.35 9.14 10.16
C ALA A 27 7.22 10.13 11.34
N SER A 28 7.87 11.29 11.27
CA SER A 28 7.90 12.25 12.39
C SER A 28 6.51 12.82 12.67
N SER A 29 6.03 12.65 13.90
CA SER A 29 4.73 13.18 14.35
C SER A 29 4.62 14.70 14.24
N GLU A 30 5.74 15.40 14.13
CA GLU A 30 5.77 16.85 13.93
C GLU A 30 5.26 17.28 12.55
N VAL A 31 5.34 16.39 11.55
CA VAL A 31 4.97 16.66 10.16
C VAL A 31 3.51 16.29 9.88
N PHE A 32 3.01 15.21 10.46
CA PHE A 32 1.64 14.71 10.22
C PHE A 32 0.66 15.28 11.24
N LYS A 33 0.35 16.58 11.09
CA LYS A 33 -0.58 17.29 12.00
C LYS A 33 -2.05 17.20 11.60
N THR A 34 -2.33 16.72 10.38
CA THR A 34 -3.69 16.64 9.83
C THR A 34 -4.02 15.23 9.39
N ARG A 35 -5.30 14.87 9.46
CA ARG A 35 -5.82 13.55 9.05
C ARG A 35 -5.49 13.24 7.59
N GLU A 36 -5.56 14.23 6.71
CA GLU A 36 -5.29 14.08 5.28
C GLU A 36 -3.83 13.71 5.02
N LEU A 37 -2.90 14.31 5.74
CA LEU A 37 -1.48 13.99 5.65
C LEU A 37 -1.20 12.56 6.14
N LEU A 38 -1.87 12.13 7.21
CA LEU A 38 -1.76 10.76 7.69
C LEU A 38 -2.31 9.73 6.68
N ILE A 39 -3.46 10.03 6.06
CA ILE A 39 -4.03 9.20 4.99
C ILE A 39 -3.09 9.16 3.79
N LEU A 40 -2.48 10.28 3.40
CA LEU A 40 -1.52 10.35 2.30
C LEU A 40 -0.26 9.52 2.59
N LEU A 41 0.25 9.60 3.83
CA LEU A 41 1.38 8.78 4.27
C LEU A 41 1.03 7.28 4.21
N TRP A 42 -0.14 6.90 4.72
CA TRP A 42 -0.63 5.53 4.65
C TRP A 42 -0.72 5.04 3.19
N LYS A 43 -1.27 5.84 2.28
CA LYS A 43 -1.34 5.50 0.84
C LYS A 43 0.05 5.30 0.24
N ASN A 44 1.01 6.14 0.60
CA ASN A 44 2.40 6.01 0.14
C ASN A 44 3.04 4.70 0.64
N GLU A 45 2.92 4.39 1.92
CA GLU A 45 3.48 3.16 2.49
C GLU A 45 2.83 1.90 1.94
N VAL A 46 1.50 1.89 1.79
CA VAL A 46 0.76 0.80 1.17
C VAL A 46 1.19 0.58 -0.28
N THR A 47 1.37 1.67 -1.03
CA THR A 47 1.86 1.60 -2.42
C THR A 47 3.29 1.06 -2.46
N ARG A 48 4.18 1.57 -1.60
CA ARG A 48 5.58 1.14 -1.54
C ARG A 48 5.72 -0.35 -1.22
N VAL A 49 4.92 -0.88 -0.29
CA VAL A 49 5.05 -2.28 0.15
C VAL A 49 4.32 -3.26 -0.77
N LEU A 50 3.12 -2.92 -1.25
CA LEU A 50 2.29 -3.87 -2.00
C LEU A 50 2.46 -3.75 -3.51
N SER A 51 2.66 -2.54 -4.05
CA SER A 51 2.85 -2.34 -5.51
C SER A 51 4.20 -2.89 -5.99
N ASP A 52 5.22 -2.88 -5.13
CA ASP A 52 6.55 -3.40 -5.45
C ASP A 52 6.54 -4.92 -5.74
N LYS A 53 5.61 -5.65 -5.14
CA LYS A 53 5.40 -7.09 -5.39
C LYS A 53 4.75 -7.39 -6.73
N MET A 54 4.13 -6.38 -7.36
CA MET A 54 3.44 -6.54 -8.62
C MET A 54 4.44 -6.38 -9.77
N THR A 55 4.47 -7.32 -10.70
CA THR A 55 5.36 -7.25 -11.87
C THR A 55 4.65 -6.69 -13.11
N ASN A 56 3.32 -6.85 -13.20
CA ASN A 56 2.57 -6.39 -14.35
C ASN A 56 2.07 -4.94 -14.18
N ALA A 57 2.32 -4.09 -15.18
CA ALA A 57 1.85 -2.70 -15.21
C ALA A 57 0.32 -2.59 -15.09
N LYS A 58 -0.43 -3.54 -15.68
CA LYS A 58 -1.90 -3.59 -15.57
C LYS A 58 -2.37 -3.82 -14.14
N ASP A 59 -1.68 -4.68 -13.39
CA ASP A 59 -2.03 -4.97 -11.99
C ASP A 59 -1.71 -3.77 -11.10
N LYS A 60 -0.58 -3.10 -11.34
CA LYS A 60 -0.20 -1.85 -10.65
C LYS A 60 -1.24 -0.75 -10.88
N ALA A 61 -1.66 -0.54 -12.13
CA ALA A 61 -2.69 0.44 -12.46
C ALA A 61 -4.04 0.12 -11.77
N TRP A 62 -4.47 -1.14 -11.79
CA TRP A 62 -5.67 -1.59 -11.08
C TRP A 62 -5.57 -1.33 -9.56
N PHE A 63 -4.40 -1.57 -8.98
CA PHE A 63 -4.17 -1.38 -7.55
C PHE A 63 -4.23 0.11 -7.15
N VAL A 64 -3.57 0.98 -7.91
CA VAL A 64 -3.61 2.44 -7.68
C VAL A 64 -5.04 2.96 -7.80
N GLN A 65 -5.77 2.54 -8.84
CA GLN A 65 -7.17 2.92 -9.02
C GLN A 65 -8.04 2.48 -7.83
N ARG A 66 -7.84 1.27 -7.32
CA ARG A 66 -8.55 0.76 -6.13
C ARG A 66 -8.24 1.56 -4.87
N LEU A 67 -6.98 1.99 -4.68
CA LEU A 67 -6.57 2.83 -3.55
C LEU A 67 -7.13 4.25 -3.61
N GLU A 68 -7.34 4.79 -4.81
CA GLU A 68 -7.96 6.09 -4.99
C GLU A 68 -9.44 6.07 -4.68
N LEU A 69 -10.16 5.03 -5.10
CA LEU A 69 -11.59 4.88 -4.82
C LEU A 69 -11.90 4.82 -3.31
N GLN A 70 -11.03 4.21 -2.50
CA GLN A 70 -11.24 4.10 -1.04
C GLN A 70 -10.84 5.36 -0.25
N ALA A 71 -10.26 6.37 -0.90
CA ALA A 71 -9.85 7.61 -0.24
C ALA A 71 -10.92 8.72 -0.32
N VAL A 72 -12.06 8.44 -0.93
CA VAL A 72 -13.16 9.41 -1.19
C VAL A 72 -14.28 9.30 -0.15
N ASP A 73 -14.19 8.37 0.80
CA ASP A 73 -15.17 8.15 1.89
C ASP A 73 -14.74 8.79 3.23
#